data_AF-A0A380I6B4-F1
#
_entry.id   AF-A0A380I6B4-F1
#
_cell.length_a   1.000
_cell.length_b   1.000
_cell.length_c   1.000
_cell.angle_alpha   90.00
_cell.angle_beta   90.00
_cell.angle_gamma   90.00
#
_symmetry.space_group_name_H-M   'P 1'
#
loop_
_entity.id
_entity.type
_entity.pdbx_description
1 polymer ?
#
loop_
_entity_poly.entity_id
_entity_poly.type
_entity_poly.pdbx_seq_one_letter_code
_entity_poly.pdbx_strand_id
1 'polypeptide(L)'
;MKLKRRKKVLYYRHVDNKVSEHQLLTQFNPFFIERKIKACQQQINAMYDLNTSTTTCDEVRGVISVSYPIDKLAMYIIEEKEALWHYREQSDINIKLLNEVLITYTEHDKNKVIKYMRSYGEYKPCDVIERLQVDLHQKYIKERVARQNEQHRVVNIERRNRIKQYLEQESVEADNNRTIRLYS
;
A
#
# COMPACT_ATOMS: atom_id res chain seq x y z
N MET A 1 24.85 4.25 -26.37
CA MET A 1 24.61 2.91 -25.78
C MET A 1 23.42 2.27 -26.51
N LYS A 2 23.58 1.14 -27.21
CA LYS A 2 22.50 0.46 -27.97
C LYS A 2 21.94 -0.70 -27.15
N LEU A 3 20.70 -0.58 -26.67
CA LEU A 3 20.01 -1.62 -25.91
C LEU A 3 19.55 -2.74 -26.87
N LYS A 4 20.04 -3.98 -26.66
CA LYS A 4 19.60 -5.15 -27.42
C LYS A 4 18.29 -5.69 -26.85
N ARG A 5 17.25 -5.77 -27.68
CA ARG A 5 15.94 -6.33 -27.31
C ARG A 5 16.07 -7.83 -27.06
N ARG A 6 15.94 -8.28 -25.81
CA ARG A 6 15.88 -9.71 -25.45
C ARG A 6 14.48 -10.24 -25.74
N LYS A 7 14.37 -11.37 -26.44
CA LYS A 7 13.08 -12.05 -26.76
C LYS A 7 12.45 -12.82 -25.58
N LYS A 8 13.15 -12.92 -24.45
CA LYS A 8 12.65 -13.66 -23.28
C LYS A 8 11.86 -12.69 -22.40
N VAL A 9 10.58 -12.99 -22.18
CA VAL A 9 9.78 -12.34 -21.13
C VAL A 9 10.42 -12.72 -19.80
N LEU A 10 10.93 -11.73 -19.08
CA LEU A 10 11.42 -11.94 -17.72
C LEU A 10 10.18 -12.02 -16.82
N TYR A 11 9.85 -13.22 -16.37
CA TYR A 11 8.84 -13.41 -15.34
C TYR A 11 9.50 -13.13 -13.99
N TYR A 12 8.90 -12.24 -13.19
CA TYR A 12 9.22 -12.18 -11.77
C TYR A 12 8.82 -13.53 -11.17
N ARG A 13 9.85 -14.32 -10.87
CA ARG A 13 9.71 -15.69 -10.46
C ARG A 13 9.23 -15.73 -9.01
N HIS A 14 7.93 -15.77 -8.79
CA HIS A 14 7.34 -16.33 -7.56
C HIS A 14 7.49 -17.86 -7.64
N VAL A 15 8.71 -18.40 -7.57
CA VAL A 15 8.91 -19.88 -7.66
C VAL A 15 8.53 -20.59 -6.38
N ASP A 16 8.58 -19.87 -5.26
CA ASP A 16 8.12 -20.43 -4.00
C ASP A 16 6.67 -19.99 -3.81
N ASN A 17 5.75 -20.96 -3.71
CA ASN A 17 4.38 -20.75 -3.24
C ASN A 17 4.36 -20.36 -1.75
N LYS A 18 5.26 -19.47 -1.35
CA LYS A 18 5.63 -19.09 0.02
C LYS A 18 5.82 -17.58 0.07
N VAL A 19 5.43 -16.98 1.20
CA VAL A 19 5.79 -15.59 1.52
C VAL A 19 7.27 -15.53 1.86
N SER A 20 7.98 -14.52 1.34
CA SER A 20 9.40 -14.39 1.67
C SER A 20 9.58 -14.07 3.16
N GLU A 21 10.69 -14.50 3.74
CA GLU A 21 11.03 -14.21 5.14
C GLU A 21 11.04 -12.71 5.43
N HIS A 22 11.61 -11.91 4.52
CA HIS A 22 11.57 -10.46 4.62
C HIS A 22 10.14 -9.92 4.64
N GLN A 23 9.25 -10.41 3.76
CA GLN A 23 7.85 -9.99 3.74
C GLN A 23 7.12 -10.38 5.02
N LEU A 24 7.33 -11.59 5.52
CA LEU A 24 6.74 -12.06 6.78
C LEU A 24 7.14 -11.14 7.95
N LEU A 25 8.42 -10.79 8.04
CA LEU A 25 8.97 -10.00 9.14
C LEU A 25 8.67 -8.49 9.06
N THR A 26 8.37 -7.96 7.87
CA THR A 26 8.15 -6.52 7.68
C THR A 26 6.68 -6.14 7.48
N GLN A 27 5.91 -6.97 6.78
CA GLN A 27 4.53 -6.66 6.39
C GLN A 27 3.48 -7.31 7.28
N PHE A 28 3.79 -8.45 7.90
CA PHE A 28 2.85 -9.23 8.72
C PHE A 28 3.21 -9.21 10.20
N ASN A 29 4.44 -8.87 10.56
CA ASN A 29 4.89 -8.84 11.95
C ASN A 29 4.29 -7.65 12.72
N PRO A 30 3.44 -7.87 13.74
CA PRO A 30 2.80 -6.79 14.48
C PRO A 30 3.82 -5.90 15.23
N PHE A 31 4.92 -6.48 15.74
CA PHE A 31 5.94 -5.71 16.48
C PHE A 31 6.71 -4.75 15.56
N PHE A 32 7.03 -5.20 14.34
CA PHE A 32 7.68 -4.35 13.36
C PHE A 32 6.77 -3.21 12.91
N ILE A 33 5.50 -3.52 12.63
CA ILE A 33 4.48 -2.55 12.20
C ILE A 33 4.30 -1.47 13.27
N GLU A 34 4.11 -1.87 14.53
CA GLU A 34 3.94 -0.93 15.64
C GLU A 34 5.16 -0.01 15.78
N ARG A 35 6.36 -0.58 15.70
CA ARG A 35 7.61 0.20 15.75
C ARG A 35 7.69 1.20 14.62
N LYS A 36 7.33 0.80 13.39
CA LYS A 36 7.34 1.69 12.22
C LYS A 36 6.31 2.80 12.35
N ILE A 37 5.09 2.49 12.81
CA ILE A 37 4.05 3.49 13.08
C ILE A 37 4.55 4.53 14.10
N LYS A 38 5.18 4.08 15.19
CA LYS A 38 5.77 4.97 16.20
C LYS A 38 6.86 5.86 15.62
N ALA A 39 7.77 5.30 14.81
CA ALA A 39 8.83 6.06 14.17
C ALA A 39 8.28 7.14 13.21
N CYS A 40 7.30 6.79 12.37
CA CYS A 40 6.65 7.76 11.49
C CYS A 40 5.92 8.85 12.29
N GLN A 41 5.23 8.49 13.38
CA GLN A 41 4.57 9.48 14.24
C GLN A 41 5.58 10.44 14.89
N GLN A 42 6.71 9.92 15.37
CA GLN A 42 7.79 10.73 15.91
C GLN A 42 8.38 11.69 14.86
N GLN A 43 8.58 11.20 13.64
CA GLN A 43 9.05 12.02 12.53
C GLN A 43 8.06 13.14 12.20
N ILE A 44 6.77 12.84 12.09
CA ILE A 44 5.71 13.85 11.88
C ILE A 44 5.70 14.87 13.02
N ASN A 45 5.86 14.43 14.26
CA ASN A 45 5.91 15.33 15.41
C ASN A 45 7.12 16.27 15.33
N ALA A 46 8.30 15.74 15.00
CA ALA A 46 9.52 16.53 14.83
C ALA A 46 9.43 17.53 13.66
N MET A 47 8.61 17.26 12.64
CA MET A 47 8.39 18.22 11.55
C MET A 47 7.72 19.51 12.02
N TYR A 48 6.89 19.47 13.07
CA TYR A 48 6.28 20.68 13.62
C TYR A 48 7.31 21.66 14.18
N ASP A 49 8.44 21.15 14.66
CA ASP A 49 9.53 21.98 15.18
C ASP A 49 10.31 22.69 14.06
N LEU A 50 10.21 22.25 12.79
CA LEU A 50 10.92 22.87 11.65
C LEU A 50 10.43 24.28 11.30
N ASN A 51 9.24 24.66 11.79
CA ASN A 51 8.74 26.02 11.66
C ASN A 51 9.43 26.99 12.64
N THR A 52 10.08 26.49 13.68
CA THR A 52 10.81 27.35 14.60
C THR A 52 12.07 27.88 13.92
N SER A 53 12.26 29.20 14.01
CA SER A 53 13.43 29.86 13.42
C SER A 53 14.66 29.51 14.23
N THR A 54 15.65 28.89 13.59
CA THR A 54 16.93 28.51 14.20
C THR A 54 18.04 29.40 13.66
N THR A 55 19.00 29.75 14.51
CA THR A 55 20.16 30.54 14.07
C THR A 55 21.30 29.61 13.69
N THR A 56 21.87 29.84 12.52
CA THR A 56 23.02 29.09 12.01
C THR A 56 24.12 30.08 11.65
N CYS A 57 25.38 29.68 11.83
CA CYS A 57 26.52 30.52 11.48
C CYS A 57 26.98 30.16 10.06
N ASP A 58 26.92 31.12 9.16
CA ASP A 58 27.48 31.04 7.81
C ASP A 58 28.80 31.83 7.80
N GLU A 59 29.88 31.22 7.29
CA GLU A 59 31.23 31.82 7.26
C GLU A 59 31.26 33.16 6.50
N VAL A 60 30.36 33.35 5.53
CA VAL A 60 30.29 34.56 4.70
C VAL A 60 29.29 35.59 5.26
N ARG A 61 28.17 35.12 5.82
CA ARG A 61 27.04 35.99 6.20
C ARG A 61 26.89 36.20 7.71
N GLY A 62 27.71 35.54 8.52
CA GLY A 62 27.59 35.58 9.98
C GLY A 62 26.39 34.77 10.47
N VAL A 63 25.74 35.23 11.54
CA VAL A 63 24.59 34.53 12.14
C VAL A 63 23.33 34.81 11.32
N ILE A 64 22.79 33.79 10.66
CA ILE A 64 21.55 33.86 9.88
C ILE A 64 20.45 33.03 10.53
N SER A 65 19.23 33.54 10.49
CA SER A 65 18.05 32.79 10.93
C SER A 65 17.50 31.98 9.76
N VAL A 66 17.40 30.66 9.92
CA VAL A 66 16.83 29.74 8.95
C VAL A 66 15.57 29.09 9.53
N SER A 67 14.49 29.12 8.77
CA SER A 67 13.25 28.43 9.06
C SER A 67 12.71 27.77 7.79
N TYR A 68 11.93 26.71 7.96
CA TYR A 68 11.29 26.06 6.82
C TYR A 68 10.03 26.84 6.41
N PRO A 69 9.77 27.07 5.10
CA PRO A 69 8.58 27.78 4.64
C PRO A 69 7.28 27.07 5.07
N ILE A 70 6.38 27.80 5.73
CA ILE A 70 5.19 27.23 6.38
C ILE A 70 4.27 26.48 5.40
N ASP A 71 4.06 27.03 4.19
CA ASP A 71 3.19 26.42 3.17
C ASP A 71 3.72 25.06 2.72
N LYS A 72 5.03 24.97 2.50
CA LYS A 72 5.68 23.71 2.13
C LYS A 72 5.66 22.72 3.29
N LEU A 73 5.75 23.20 4.53
CA LEU A 73 5.79 22.33 5.71
C LEU A 73 4.44 21.68 5.91
N ALA A 74 3.39 22.49 5.80
CA ALA A 74 2.01 22.04 5.92
C ALA A 74 1.69 20.94 4.89
N MET A 75 2.07 21.17 3.62
CA MET A 75 1.87 20.17 2.56
C MET A 75 2.62 18.87 2.86
N TYR A 76 3.88 18.96 3.28
CA TYR A 76 4.68 17.78 3.59
C TYR A 76 4.13 16.99 4.80
N ILE A 77 3.67 17.68 5.84
CA ILE A 77 3.03 17.04 7.00
C ILE A 77 1.72 16.35 6.60
N ILE A 78 0.94 16.93 5.68
CA ILE A 78 -0.29 16.32 5.16
C ILE A 78 0.04 15.01 4.42
N GLU A 79 0.98 15.07 3.47
CA GLU A 79 1.41 13.89 2.70
C GLU A 79 1.91 12.76 3.60
N GLU A 80 2.74 13.07 4.61
CA GLU A 80 3.25 12.07 5.56
C GLU A 80 2.14 11.48 6.45
N LYS A 81 1.14 12.29 6.83
CA LYS A 81 -0.03 11.79 7.57
C LYS A 81 -0.89 10.86 6.73
N GLU A 82 -1.13 11.21 5.47
CA GLU A 82 -1.86 10.35 4.52
C GLU A 82 -1.11 9.04 4.27
N ALA A 83 0.20 9.11 4.06
CA ALA A 83 1.06 7.93 3.91
C ALA A 83 1.01 7.03 5.16
N LEU A 84 1.05 7.60 6.36
CA LEU A 84 0.91 6.87 7.61
C LEU A 84 -0.47 6.21 7.74
N TRP A 85 -1.54 6.92 7.36
CA TRP A 85 -2.90 6.39 7.36
C TRP A 85 -3.03 5.19 6.43
N HIS A 86 -2.57 5.31 5.18
CA HIS A 86 -2.55 4.21 4.21
C HIS A 86 -1.72 3.01 4.72
N TYR A 87 -0.57 3.28 5.34
CA TYR A 87 0.26 2.21 5.92
C TYR A 87 -0.47 1.47 7.04
N ARG A 88 -1.23 2.16 7.89
CA ARG A 88 -2.05 1.54 8.94
C ARG A 88 -3.14 0.65 8.36
N GLU A 89 -3.94 1.16 7.42
CA GLU A 89 -5.00 0.36 6.80
C GLU A 89 -4.45 -0.92 6.15
N GLN A 90 -3.35 -0.80 5.40
CA GLN A 90 -2.73 -1.95 4.76
C GLN A 90 -2.16 -2.94 5.78
N SER A 91 -1.59 -2.45 6.88
CA SER A 91 -1.05 -3.27 7.95
C SER A 91 -2.15 -4.01 8.72
N ASP A 92 -3.30 -3.37 8.95
CA ASP A 92 -4.45 -3.99 9.62
C ASP A 92 -5.01 -5.16 8.80
N ILE A 93 -5.07 -5.02 7.47
CA ILE A 93 -5.45 -6.11 6.57
C ILE A 93 -4.46 -7.28 6.70
N ASN A 94 -3.17 -7.01 6.67
CA ASN A 94 -2.14 -8.04 6.78
C ASN A 94 -2.18 -8.75 8.15
N ILE A 95 -2.38 -8.02 9.24
CA ILE A 95 -2.49 -8.58 10.59
C ILE A 95 -3.76 -9.44 10.70
N LYS A 96 -4.90 -9.00 10.15
CA LYS A 96 -6.12 -9.81 10.09
C LYS A 96 -5.88 -11.13 9.37
N LEU A 97 -5.21 -11.08 8.21
CA LEU A 97 -4.87 -12.27 7.45
C LEU A 97 -3.97 -13.23 8.25
N LEU A 98 -2.97 -12.69 8.94
CA LEU A 98 -2.11 -13.48 9.81
C LEU A 98 -2.91 -14.13 10.94
N ASN A 99 -3.79 -13.39 11.60
CA ASN A 99 -4.63 -13.91 12.68
C ASN A 99 -5.56 -15.03 12.18
N GLU A 100 -6.17 -14.86 11.01
CA GLU A 100 -6.98 -15.91 10.38
C GLU A 100 -6.19 -17.21 10.15
N VAL A 101 -4.96 -17.09 9.65
CA VAL A 101 -4.09 -18.24 9.45
C VAL A 101 -3.70 -18.86 10.79
N LEU A 102 -3.37 -18.05 11.79
CA LEU A 102 -2.97 -18.55 13.10
C LEU A 102 -4.08 -19.30 13.83
N ILE A 103 -5.36 -19.06 13.55
CA ILE A 103 -6.48 -19.80 14.17
C ILE A 103 -6.36 -21.32 13.92
N THR A 104 -5.81 -21.74 12.78
CA THR A 104 -5.67 -23.17 12.44
C THR A 104 -4.47 -23.85 13.13
N TYR A 105 -3.60 -23.07 13.78
CA TYR A 105 -2.39 -23.55 14.44
C TYR A 105 -2.65 -23.92 15.89
N THR A 106 -1.85 -24.84 16.42
CA THR A 106 -1.86 -25.19 17.84
C THR A 106 -1.30 -24.04 18.69
N GLU A 107 -1.69 -23.93 19.96
CA GLU A 107 -1.16 -22.90 20.88
C GLU A 107 0.37 -22.95 21.00
N HIS A 108 0.95 -24.16 20.95
CA HIS A 108 2.41 -24.33 20.97
C HIS A 108 3.08 -23.73 19.72
N ASP A 109 2.49 -23.93 18.54
CA ASP A 109 3.02 -23.38 17.30
C ASP A 109 2.79 -21.87 17.20
N LYS A 110 1.64 -21.36 17.67
CA LYS A 110 1.39 -19.91 17.80
C LYS A 110 2.48 -19.24 18.65
N ASN A 111 2.83 -19.83 19.79
CA ASN A 111 3.90 -19.31 20.65
C ASN A 111 5.26 -19.30 19.95
N LYS A 112 5.58 -20.32 19.14
CA LYS A 112 6.80 -20.34 18.32
C LYS A 112 6.80 -19.22 17.28
N VAL A 113 5.67 -18.97 16.60
CA VAL A 113 5.52 -17.89 15.62
C VAL A 113 5.67 -16.53 16.29
N ILE A 114 5.00 -16.30 17.42
CA ILE A 114 5.11 -15.04 18.18
C ILE A 114 6.55 -14.81 18.62
N LYS A 115 7.24 -15.85 19.13
CA LYS A 115 8.64 -15.76 19.52
C LYS A 115 9.55 -15.43 18.32
N TYR A 116 9.33 -16.08 17.17
CA TYR A 116 10.03 -15.78 15.92
C TYR A 116 9.86 -14.31 15.53
N MET A 117 8.61 -13.80 15.51
CA MET A 117 8.29 -12.42 15.16
C MET A 117 8.90 -11.39 16.13
N ARG A 118 8.90 -11.68 17.44
CA ARG A 118 9.54 -10.84 18.45
C ARG A 118 11.06 -10.78 18.28
N SER A 119 11.67 -11.88 17.87
CA SER A 119 13.11 -11.98 17.63
C SER A 119 13.56 -11.44 16.27
N TYR A 120 12.64 -10.88 15.46
CA TYR A 120 12.94 -10.37 14.12
C TYR A 120 13.67 -11.38 13.21
N GLY A 121 13.40 -12.68 13.39
CA GLY A 121 14.00 -13.76 12.59
C GLY A 121 15.23 -14.42 13.20
N GLU A 122 15.71 -13.99 14.36
CA GLU A 122 16.87 -14.60 15.04
C GLU A 122 16.54 -16.01 15.58
N TYR A 123 15.39 -16.18 16.22
CA TYR A 123 14.91 -17.50 16.65
C TYR A 123 14.11 -18.14 15.54
N LYS A 124 14.65 -19.14 14.81
CA LYS A 124 14.03 -19.74 13.62
C LYS A 124 13.58 -21.21 13.80
N PRO A 125 12.32 -21.47 14.17
CA PRO A 125 11.74 -22.80 14.10
C PRO A 125 11.33 -23.10 12.65
N CYS A 126 12.26 -23.63 11.86
CA CYS A 126 12.13 -23.79 10.40
C CYS A 126 10.80 -24.44 9.98
N ASP A 127 10.39 -25.54 10.62
CA ASP A 127 9.20 -26.31 10.21
C ASP A 127 7.89 -25.51 10.31
N VAL A 128 7.71 -24.77 11.40
CA VAL A 128 6.48 -24.00 11.66
C VAL A 128 6.42 -22.76 10.80
N ILE A 129 7.56 -22.08 10.62
CA ILE A 129 7.63 -20.84 9.83
C ILE A 129 7.47 -21.13 8.34
N GLU A 130 8.03 -22.22 7.83
CA GLU A 130 7.83 -22.58 6.43
C GLU A 130 6.37 -22.92 6.11
N ARG A 131 5.69 -23.65 7.01
CA ARG A 131 4.26 -23.92 6.89
C ARG A 131 3.45 -22.62 6.91
N LEU A 132 3.76 -21.73 7.85
CA LEU A 132 3.12 -20.42 7.94
C LEU A 132 3.31 -19.61 6.65
N GLN A 133 4.51 -19.61 6.07
CA GLN A 133 4.80 -18.90 4.82
C GLN A 133 3.98 -19.43 3.64
N VAL A 134 3.76 -20.74 3.55
CA VAL A 134 2.89 -21.34 2.52
C VAL A 134 1.44 -20.95 2.74
N ASP A 135 0.92 -21.13 3.95
CA ASP A 135 -0.49 -20.92 4.27
C ASP A 135 -0.88 -19.44 4.07
N LEU A 136 -0.02 -18.53 4.55
CA LEU A 136 -0.19 -17.11 4.38
C LEU A 136 -0.15 -16.71 2.90
N HIS A 137 0.72 -17.33 2.10
CA HIS A 137 0.81 -17.06 0.66
C HIS A 137 -0.47 -17.44 -0.08
N GLN A 138 -1.03 -18.62 0.23
CA GLN A 138 -2.27 -19.09 -0.38
C GLN A 138 -3.43 -18.14 -0.09
N LYS A 139 -3.56 -17.72 1.17
CA LYS A 139 -4.57 -16.76 1.61
C LYS A 139 -4.37 -15.38 0.96
N TYR A 140 -3.14 -14.88 0.96
CA TYR A 140 -2.79 -13.59 0.38
C TYR A 140 -3.07 -13.52 -1.14
N ILE A 141 -2.74 -14.58 -1.89
CA ILE A 141 -3.05 -14.64 -3.32
C ILE A 141 -4.56 -14.64 -3.56
N LYS A 142 -5.32 -15.44 -2.79
CA LYS A 142 -6.78 -15.50 -2.93
C LYS A 142 -7.41 -14.12 -2.74
N GLU A 143 -7.02 -13.39 -1.70
CA GLU A 143 -7.50 -12.02 -1.47
C GLU A 143 -7.07 -11.05 -2.56
N ARG A 144 -5.83 -11.15 -3.04
CA ARG A 144 -5.33 -10.31 -4.13
C ARG A 144 -6.13 -10.51 -5.41
N VAL A 145 -6.39 -11.76 -5.80
CA VAL A 145 -7.19 -12.10 -6.97
C VAL A 145 -8.64 -11.63 -6.80
N ALA A 146 -9.23 -11.80 -5.61
CA ALA A 146 -10.58 -11.32 -5.32
C ALA A 146 -10.68 -9.79 -5.48
N ARG A 147 -9.74 -9.03 -4.91
CA ARG A 147 -9.67 -7.57 -5.07
C ARG A 147 -9.51 -7.15 -6.53
N GLN A 148 -8.63 -7.83 -7.26
CA GLN A 148 -8.42 -7.54 -8.67
C GLN A 148 -9.70 -7.80 -9.49
N ASN A 149 -10.37 -8.92 -9.25
CA ASN A 149 -11.63 -9.26 -9.93
C ASN A 149 -12.73 -8.24 -9.63
N GLU A 150 -12.83 -7.78 -8.38
CA GLU A 150 -13.80 -6.75 -8.00
C GLU A 150 -13.51 -5.42 -8.68
N GLN A 151 -12.24 -4.98 -8.73
CA GLN A 151 -11.84 -3.78 -9.47
C GLN A 151 -12.18 -3.91 -10.96
N HIS A 152 -11.87 -5.05 -11.60
CA HIS A 152 -12.27 -5.28 -12.99
C HIS A 152 -13.78 -5.24 -13.18
N ARG A 153 -14.56 -5.74 -12.21
CA ARG A 153 -16.02 -5.69 -12.24
C ARG A 153 -16.52 -4.24 -12.20
N VAL A 154 -16.03 -3.43 -11.26
CA VAL A 154 -16.40 -2.00 -11.13
C VAL A 154 -16.06 -1.24 -12.41
N VAL A 155 -14.83 -1.39 -12.92
CA VAL A 155 -14.40 -0.74 -14.17
C VAL A 155 -15.27 -1.16 -15.36
N ASN A 156 -15.65 -2.44 -15.44
CA ASN A 156 -16.53 -2.93 -16.49
C ASN A 156 -17.95 -2.36 -16.37
N ILE A 157 -18.47 -2.21 -15.16
CA ILE A 157 -19.78 -1.57 -14.92
C ILE A 157 -19.74 -0.10 -15.32
N GLU A 158 -18.72 0.64 -14.89
CA GLU A 158 -18.56 2.05 -15.28
C GLU A 158 -18.46 2.21 -16.80
N ARG A 159 -17.68 1.34 -17.47
CA ARG A 159 -17.56 1.35 -18.93
C ARG A 159 -18.91 1.12 -19.60
N ARG A 160 -19.70 0.16 -19.11
CA ARG A 160 -21.05 -0.10 -19.61
C ARG A 160 -21.99 1.09 -19.41
N ASN A 161 -21.92 1.74 -18.25
CA ASN A 161 -22.75 2.91 -17.95
C ASN A 161 -22.42 4.10 -18.86
N ARG A 162 -21.14 4.35 -19.11
CA ARG A 162 -20.71 5.39 -20.08
C ARG A 162 -21.25 5.11 -21.48
N ILE A 163 -21.17 3.87 -21.97
CA ILE A 163 -21.71 3.49 -23.28
C ILE A 163 -23.23 3.74 -23.35
N LYS A 164 -23.98 3.37 -22.30
CA LYS A 164 -25.42 3.64 -22.24
C LYS A 164 -25.73 5.13 -22.32
N GLN A 165 -25.00 5.96 -21.57
CA GLN A 165 -25.15 7.41 -21.61
C GLN A 165 -24.91 7.99 -23.00
N TYR A 166 -23.89 7.52 -23.72
CA TYR A 166 -23.65 7.95 -25.10
C TYR A 166 -24.79 7.57 -26.05
N LEU A 167 -25.31 6.34 -25.95
CA LEU A 167 -26.43 5.88 -26.77
C LEU A 167 -27.73 6.65 -26.47
N GLU A 168 -27.98 6.97 -25.20
CA GLU A 168 -29.11 7.81 -24.79
C GLU A 168 -29.00 9.23 -25.36
N GLN A 169 -27.80 9.82 -25.34
CA GLN A 169 -27.55 11.13 -25.96
C GLN A 169 -27.77 11.12 -27.48
N GLU A 170 -27.25 10.11 -28.19
CA GLU A 170 -27.48 9.96 -29.64
C GLU A 170 -28.96 9.79 -29.98
N SER A 171 -29.72 9.07 -29.17
CA SER A 171 -31.17 8.89 -29.39
C SER A 171 -31.94 10.20 -29.24
N VAL A 172 -31.60 11.02 -28.24
CA VAL A 172 -32.22 12.33 -28.00
C VAL A 172 -31.85 13.31 -29.14
N GLU A 173 -30.60 13.29 -29.61
CA GLU A 173 -30.18 14.11 -30.75
C GLU A 173 -30.87 13.68 -32.07
N ALA A 174 -31.05 12.37 -32.29
CA ALA A 174 -31.75 11.85 -33.46
C ALA A 174 -33.24 12.25 -33.46
N ASP A 175 -33.89 12.21 -32.31
CA ASP A 175 -35.29 12.63 -32.15
C ASP A 175 -35.45 14.14 -32.36
N ASN A 176 -34.57 14.96 -31.76
CA ASN A 176 -34.56 16.41 -31.99
C ASN A 176 -34.36 16.79 -33.47
N ASN A 177 -33.45 16.10 -34.17
CA ASN A 177 -33.21 16.31 -35.60
C ASN A 177 -34.40 15.90 -36.48
N ARG A 178 -35.17 14.87 -36.10
CA ARG A 178 -36.42 14.51 -36.77
C ARG A 178 -37.48 15.58 -36.58
N THR A 179 -37.63 16.10 -35.36
CA THR A 179 -38.58 17.17 -35.06
C THR A 179 -38.29 18.42 -35.89
N ILE A 180 -37.04 18.86 -35.95
CA ILE A 180 -36.64 20.05 -36.74
C ILE A 180 -37.00 19.89 -38.23
N ARG A 181 -36.80 18.70 -38.82
CA ARG A 181 -37.16 18.43 -40.23
C ARG A 181 -38.65 18.40 -40.53
N LEU A 182 -39.50 18.19 -39.53
CA LEU A 182 -40.96 18.20 -39.69
C LEU A 182 -41.56 19.60 -39.62
N TYR A 183 -40.79 20.59 -39.12
CA TYR A 183 -41.21 21.99 -38.98
C TYR A 183 -40.47 22.96 -39.93
N SER A 184 -39.69 22.43 -40.88
CA SER A 184 -39.00 23.16 -41.96
C SER A 184 -39.62 22.84 -43.31
#